data_AF-A0A7K3DHD3-F1
#
_entry.id   AF-A0A7K3DHD3-F1
#
_cell.length_a   1.000
_cell.length_b   1.000
_cell.length_c   1.000
_cell.angle_alpha   90.00
_cell.angle_beta   90.00
_cell.angle_gamma   90.00
#
_symmetry.space_group_name_H-M   'P 1'
#
loop_
_entity.id
_entity.type
_entity.pdbx_description
1 polymer ?
#
loop_
_entity_poly.entity_id
_entity_poly.type
_entity_poly.pdbx_seq_one_letter_code
_entity_poly.pdbx_strand_id
1 'polypeptide(L)'
;MNDSEAFRAAVRACAEVIMRNDASPYEPALEIMGLASGGHPVDDGDEADTGLVSIFGELTDWAELRPEEAGRAEAHMVTAAREWLAVEGDQGAEARYFDRWLYDILGFERPSTQSEQS
;
A
#
# COMPACT_ATOMS: atom_id res chain seq x y z
N MET A 1 9.68 -18.46 -7.25
CA MET A 1 9.29 -17.18 -6.67
C MET A 1 10.01 -16.11 -7.46
N ASN A 2 9.26 -15.35 -8.23
CA ASN A 2 9.77 -14.10 -8.79
C ASN A 2 9.74 -13.03 -7.68
N ASP A 3 10.38 -11.90 -7.91
CA ASP A 3 10.55 -10.87 -6.87
C ASP A 3 9.19 -10.26 -6.43
N SER A 4 8.22 -10.15 -7.35
CA SER A 4 6.84 -9.73 -7.05
C SER A 4 6.09 -10.71 -6.13
N GLU A 5 6.14 -12.03 -6.37
CA GLU A 5 5.49 -13.02 -5.48
C GLU A 5 6.11 -12.99 -4.07
N ALA A 6 7.43 -12.80 -3.97
CA ALA A 6 8.13 -12.66 -2.70
C ALA A 6 7.74 -11.36 -1.97
N PHE A 7 7.67 -10.25 -2.69
CA PHE A 7 7.22 -8.96 -2.17
C PHE A 7 5.79 -9.05 -1.63
N ARG A 8 4.86 -9.59 -2.42
CA ARG A 8 3.45 -9.73 -2.02
C ARG A 8 3.27 -10.63 -0.80
N ALA A 9 4.03 -11.73 -0.71
CA ALA A 9 4.06 -12.56 0.48
C ALA A 9 4.56 -11.79 1.72
N ALA A 10 5.57 -10.93 1.57
CA ALA A 10 6.08 -10.10 2.65
C ALA A 10 5.10 -8.99 3.06
N VAL A 11 4.41 -8.35 2.10
CA VAL A 11 3.34 -7.38 2.38
C VAL A 11 2.17 -8.05 3.11
N ARG A 12 1.77 -9.26 2.70
CA ARG A 12 0.77 -10.05 3.41
C ARG A 12 1.17 -10.29 4.86
N ALA A 13 2.42 -10.69 5.10
CA ALA A 13 2.92 -10.90 6.47
C ALA A 13 2.85 -9.62 7.31
N CYS A 14 3.25 -8.47 6.75
CA CYS A 14 3.14 -7.18 7.44
C CYS A 14 1.68 -6.81 7.72
N ALA A 15 0.78 -7.00 6.75
CA ALA A 15 -0.65 -6.75 6.90
C ALA A 15 -1.28 -7.65 7.98
N GLU A 16 -0.88 -8.91 8.06
CA GLU A 16 -1.31 -9.82 9.14
C GLU A 16 -0.81 -9.35 10.52
N VAL A 17 0.41 -8.82 10.61
CA VAL A 17 0.94 -8.23 11.87
C VAL A 17 0.11 -7.01 12.28
N ILE A 18 -0.19 -6.11 11.33
CA ILE A 18 -1.07 -4.96 11.55
C ILE A 18 -2.44 -5.42 12.08
N MET A 19 -3.00 -6.51 11.52
CA MET A 19 -4.30 -7.06 11.92
C MET A 19 -4.33 -7.67 13.32
N ARG A 20 -3.20 -8.16 13.83
CA ARG A 20 -3.14 -8.70 15.20
C ARG A 20 -3.33 -7.61 16.25
N ASN A 21 -3.05 -6.34 15.89
CA ASN A 21 -3.25 -5.18 16.76
C ASN A 21 -2.53 -5.29 18.12
N ASP A 22 -1.42 -6.05 18.15
CA ASP A 22 -0.59 -6.26 19.34
C ASP A 22 0.41 -5.11 19.54
N ALA A 23 0.65 -4.30 18.49
CA ALA A 23 1.56 -3.16 18.46
C ALA A 23 1.04 -2.07 17.50
N SER A 24 1.71 -0.91 17.45
CA SER A 24 1.39 0.16 16.50
C SER A 24 1.51 -0.37 15.06
N PRO A 25 0.56 -0.03 14.16
CA PRO A 25 0.61 -0.44 12.76
C PRO A 25 1.69 0.32 11.95
N TYR A 26 2.33 1.31 12.56
CA TYR A 26 3.37 2.13 11.94
C TYR A 26 4.60 1.31 11.54
N GLU A 27 5.16 0.52 12.46
CA GLU A 27 6.40 -0.23 12.21
C GLU A 27 6.26 -1.24 11.05
N PRO A 28 5.21 -2.08 11.00
CA PRO A 28 5.01 -2.97 9.84
C PRO A 28 4.70 -2.21 8.54
N ALA A 29 4.04 -1.05 8.61
CA ALA A 29 3.81 -0.20 7.43
C ALA A 29 5.13 0.37 6.89
N LEU A 30 6.05 0.76 7.77
CA LEU A 30 7.39 1.21 7.41
C LEU A 30 8.23 0.05 6.85
N GLU A 31 8.06 -1.17 7.34
CA GLU A 31 8.72 -2.35 6.80
C GLU A 31 8.31 -2.61 5.33
N ILE A 32 7.04 -2.41 4.98
CA ILE A 32 6.56 -2.47 3.58
C ILE A 32 7.35 -1.51 2.67
N MET A 33 7.65 -0.30 3.15
CA MET A 33 8.47 0.67 2.42
C MET A 33 9.95 0.23 2.30
N GLY A 34 10.49 -0.36 3.37
CA GLY A 34 11.84 -0.92 3.39
C GLY A 34 12.02 -2.07 2.40
N LEU A 35 11.00 -2.90 2.20
CA LEU A 35 11.01 -4.02 1.25
C LEU A 35 11.16 -3.55 -0.21
N ALA A 36 10.52 -2.43 -0.57
CA ALA A 36 10.66 -1.84 -1.90
C ALA A 36 12.04 -1.17 -2.13
N SER A 37 12.64 -0.62 -1.07
CA SER A 37 13.95 0.03 -1.14
C SER A 37 15.13 -0.96 -1.08
N GLY A 38 14.90 -2.18 -0.57
CA GLY A 38 15.91 -3.23 -0.34
C GLY A 38 16.41 -3.98 -1.58
N GLY A 39 16.00 -3.57 -2.78
CA GLY A 39 16.49 -4.16 -4.04
C GLY A 39 15.56 -5.19 -4.68
N HIS A 40 14.29 -5.25 -4.29
CA HIS A 40 13.26 -5.79 -5.17
C HIS A 40 12.92 -4.71 -6.19
N PRO A 41 13.32 -4.85 -7.47
CA PRO A 41 12.94 -3.85 -8.45
C PRO A 41 11.42 -3.86 -8.56
N VAL A 42 10.79 -2.78 -8.09
CA VAL A 42 9.40 -2.43 -8.39
C VAL A 42 9.19 -2.25 -9.91
N ASP A 43 10.29 -2.26 -10.68
CA ASP A 43 10.40 -2.10 -12.13
C ASP A 43 10.08 -3.36 -12.96
N ASP A 44 9.64 -4.46 -12.35
CA ASP A 44 9.08 -5.60 -13.12
C ASP A 44 7.70 -5.28 -13.74
N GLY A 45 7.15 -4.08 -13.50
CA GLY A 45 5.91 -3.60 -14.10
C GLY A 45 4.64 -4.07 -13.39
N ASP A 46 4.74 -4.57 -12.16
CA ASP A 46 3.57 -4.87 -11.34
C ASP A 46 3.04 -3.60 -10.67
N GLU A 47 1.96 -3.07 -11.25
CA GLU A 47 1.26 -1.89 -10.75
C GLU A 47 0.79 -2.08 -9.29
N ALA A 48 0.55 -3.31 -8.84
CA ALA A 48 0.15 -3.60 -7.48
C ALA A 48 1.26 -3.32 -6.47
N ASP A 49 2.51 -3.66 -6.80
CA ASP A 49 3.66 -3.44 -5.93
C ASP A 49 3.88 -1.93 -5.73
N THR A 50 3.82 -1.16 -6.83
CA THR A 50 3.90 0.31 -6.79
C THR A 50 2.75 0.93 -5.99
N GLY A 51 1.53 0.41 -6.15
CA GLY A 51 0.35 0.89 -5.44
C GLY A 51 0.44 0.68 -3.93
N LEU A 52 0.92 -0.49 -3.49
CA LEU A 52 1.10 -0.82 -2.07
C LEU A 52 2.13 0.09 -1.41
N VAL A 53 3.28 0.28 -2.05
CA VAL A 53 4.34 1.19 -1.58
C VAL A 53 3.79 2.61 -1.47
N SER A 54 3.05 3.07 -2.49
CA SER A 54 2.47 4.42 -2.48
C SER A 54 1.46 4.62 -1.34
N ILE A 55 0.58 3.64 -1.10
CA ILE A 55 -0.42 3.71 -0.02
C ILE A 55 0.25 3.75 1.34
N PHE A 56 1.11 2.78 1.65
CA PHE A 56 1.70 2.68 2.98
C PHE A 56 2.73 3.80 3.22
N GLY A 57 3.45 4.25 2.20
CA GLY A 57 4.37 5.39 2.27
C GLY A 57 3.66 6.70 2.61
N GLU A 58 2.57 7.02 1.92
CA GLU A 58 1.81 8.25 2.22
C GLU A 58 1.20 8.19 3.63
N LEU A 59 0.76 7.02 4.08
CA LEU A 59 0.22 6.87 5.43
C LEU A 59 1.30 6.99 6.51
N THR A 60 2.52 6.46 6.29
CA THR A 60 3.64 6.67 7.21
C THR A 60 4.06 8.14 7.24
N ASP A 61 4.18 8.78 6.08
CA ASP A 61 4.52 10.21 5.98
C ASP A 61 3.46 11.07 6.67
N TRP A 62 2.18 10.74 6.53
CA TRP A 62 1.11 11.43 7.24
C TRP A 62 1.29 11.34 8.76
N ALA A 63 1.56 10.15 9.29
CA ALA A 63 1.78 9.96 10.72
C ALA A 63 3.01 10.74 11.25
N GLU A 64 4.09 10.82 10.45
CA GLU A 64 5.31 11.55 10.82
C GLU A 64 5.15 13.07 10.70
N LEU A 65 4.55 13.56 9.61
CA LEU A 65 4.42 14.98 9.31
C LEU A 65 3.31 15.66 10.11
N ARG A 66 2.31 14.89 10.55
CA ARG A 66 1.16 15.38 11.35
C ARG A 66 0.93 14.48 12.56
N PRO A 67 1.80 14.56 13.59
CA PRO A 67 1.73 13.69 14.76
C PRO A 67 0.41 13.80 15.54
N GLU A 68 -0.27 14.95 15.49
CA GLU A 68 -1.61 15.14 16.04
C GLU A 68 -2.69 14.32 15.32
N GLU A 69 -2.45 13.92 14.07
CA GLU A 69 -3.30 13.06 13.24
C GLU A 69 -2.79 11.61 13.17
N ALA A 70 -1.71 11.26 13.87
CA ALA A 70 -1.08 9.94 13.80
C ALA A 70 -2.06 8.78 14.06
N GLY A 71 -2.93 8.90 15.08
CA GLY A 71 -3.94 7.87 15.34
C GLY A 71 -4.95 7.67 14.19
N ARG A 72 -5.19 8.70 13.37
CA ARG A 72 -6.01 8.59 12.16
C ARG A 72 -5.25 7.92 11.02
N ALA A 73 -3.98 8.28 10.82
CA ALA A 73 -3.11 7.62 9.84
C ALA A 73 -2.95 6.12 10.17
N GLU A 74 -2.71 5.77 11.43
CA GLU A 74 -2.64 4.39 11.92
C GLU A 74 -3.96 3.63 11.68
N ALA A 75 -5.12 4.24 11.94
CA ALA A 75 -6.41 3.63 11.64
C ALA A 75 -6.61 3.38 10.14
N HIS A 76 -6.08 4.25 9.29
CA HIS A 76 -6.06 4.05 7.84
C HIS A 76 -5.11 2.91 7.44
N MET A 77 -3.93 2.77 8.06
CA MET A 77 -3.03 1.62 7.81
C MET A 77 -3.70 0.30 8.13
N VAL A 78 -4.40 0.22 9.28
CA VAL A 78 -5.19 -0.95 9.67
C VAL A 78 -6.28 -1.24 8.63
N THR A 79 -7.00 -0.21 8.17
CA THR A 79 -8.06 -0.40 7.17
C THR A 79 -7.49 -0.87 5.84
N ALA A 80 -6.41 -0.25 5.35
CA ALA A 80 -5.74 -0.62 4.11
C ALA A 80 -5.22 -2.06 4.17
N ALA A 81 -4.52 -2.44 5.23
CA ALA A 81 -4.03 -3.80 5.44
C ALA A 81 -5.16 -4.84 5.44
N ARG A 82 -6.27 -4.54 6.13
CA ARG A 82 -7.44 -5.42 6.16
C ARG A 82 -8.05 -5.61 4.78
N GLU A 83 -8.23 -4.52 4.04
CA GLU A 83 -8.83 -4.55 2.72
C GLU A 83 -7.92 -5.25 1.71
N TRP A 84 -6.61 -5.03 1.78
CA TRP A 84 -5.62 -5.74 0.96
C TRP A 84 -5.73 -7.27 1.12
N LEU A 85 -5.72 -7.76 2.37
CA LEU A 85 -5.85 -9.20 2.65
C LEU A 85 -7.15 -9.82 2.12
N ALA A 86 -8.18 -9.01 1.87
CA ALA A 86 -9.45 -9.48 1.31
C ALA A 86 -9.47 -9.50 -0.22
N VAL A 87 -8.60 -8.74 -0.89
CA VAL A 87 -8.61 -8.59 -2.36
C VAL A 87 -7.39 -9.22 -3.04
N GLU A 88 -6.30 -9.45 -2.32
CA GLU A 88 -5.06 -10.02 -2.86
C GLU A 88 -5.31 -11.37 -3.56
N GLY A 89 -4.87 -11.46 -4.81
CA GLY A 89 -5.07 -12.60 -5.72
C GLY A 89 -6.21 -12.41 -6.72
N ASP A 90 -7.05 -11.38 -6.56
CA ASP A 90 -8.08 -10.99 -7.54
C ASP A 90 -7.71 -9.65 -8.18
N GLN A 91 -7.18 -9.72 -9.42
CA GLN A 91 -6.74 -8.55 -10.18
C GLN A 91 -7.81 -7.46 -10.32
N GLY A 92 -9.08 -7.84 -10.45
CA GLY A 92 -10.18 -6.88 -10.60
C GLY A 92 -10.54 -6.20 -9.27
N ALA A 93 -10.42 -6.92 -8.16
CA ALA A 93 -10.61 -6.37 -6.83
C ALA A 93 -9.42 -5.49 -6.41
N GLU A 94 -8.19 -5.91 -6.73
CA GLU A 94 -6.96 -5.14 -6.50
C GLU A 94 -6.99 -3.80 -7.22
N ALA A 95 -7.34 -3.78 -8.52
CA ALA A 95 -7.43 -2.53 -9.28
C ALA A 95 -8.41 -1.53 -8.63
N ARG A 96 -9.56 -2.01 -8.13
CA ARG A 96 -10.55 -1.16 -7.43
C ARG A 96 -10.05 -0.70 -6.06
N TYR A 97 -9.32 -1.56 -5.36
CA TYR A 97 -8.68 -1.21 -4.10
C TYR A 97 -7.69 -0.07 -4.30
N PHE A 98 -6.78 -0.19 -5.27
CA PHE A 98 -5.79 0.85 -5.56
C PHE A 98 -6.43 2.14 -6.06
N ASP A 99 -7.40 2.08 -6.97
CA ASP A 99 -8.09 3.26 -7.47
C ASP A 99 -8.72 4.09 -6.33
N ARG A 100 -9.44 3.40 -5.43
CA ARG A 100 -10.08 4.06 -4.29
C ARG A 100 -9.06 4.61 -3.30
N TRP A 101 -8.04 3.83 -2.94
CA TRP A 101 -7.07 4.25 -1.92
C TRP A 101 -6.20 5.40 -2.38
N LEU A 102 -5.62 5.30 -3.58
CA LEU A 102 -4.74 6.32 -4.10
C LEU A 102 -5.50 7.61 -4.39
N TYR A 103 -6.64 7.54 -5.07
CA TYR A 103 -7.28 8.74 -5.60
C TYR A 103 -8.36 9.31 -4.70
N ASP A 104 -9.21 8.47 -4.09
CA ASP A 104 -10.35 8.96 -3.32
C ASP A 104 -10.02 9.17 -1.83
N ILE A 105 -9.14 8.33 -1.26
CA ILE A 105 -8.77 8.41 0.15
C ILE A 105 -7.52 9.26 0.36
N LEU A 106 -6.44 8.98 -0.37
CA LEU A 106 -5.17 9.70 -0.25
C LEU A 106 -5.09 10.94 -1.15
N GLY A 107 -5.97 11.07 -2.14
CA GLY A 107 -6.09 12.29 -2.94
C GLY A 107 -5.00 12.46 -4.01
N PHE A 108 -4.33 11.39 -4.42
CA PHE A 108 -3.41 11.43 -5.56
C PHE A 108 -4.13 11.90 -6.81
N GLU A 109 -3.42 12.58 -7.70
CA GLU A 109 -3.97 12.92 -9.01
C GLU A 109 -4.22 11.64 -9.81
N ARG A 110 -5.46 11.48 -10.29
CA ARG A 110 -5.77 10.41 -11.24
C ARG A 110 -4.92 10.63 -12.49
N PRO A 111 -4.31 9.57 -13.06
CA PRO A 111 -3.68 9.65 -14.35
C PRO A 111 -4.69 10.26 -15.31
N SER A 112 -4.36 11.41 -15.89
CA SER A 112 -5.17 11.97 -16.95
C SER A 112 -5.26 10.87 -18.01
N THR A 113 -6.44 10.30 -18.22
CA THR A 113 -6.66 9.46 -19.40
C THR A 113 -6.37 10.35 -20.58
N GLN A 114 -5.15 10.28 -21.11
CA GLN A 114 -4.83 10.85 -22.40
C GLN A 114 -5.53 9.94 -23.40
N SER A 115 -6.84 10.18 -23.55
CA SER A 115 -7.64 9.64 -24.62
C SER A 115 -7.02 10.12 -25.93
N GLU A 116 -6.31 9.18 -26.56
CA GLU A 116 -6.49 8.82 -27.96
C GLU A 116 -5.96 9.76 -29.06
N GLN A 117 -5.08 9.16 -29.86
CA GLN A 117 -4.97 9.28 -31.32
C GLN A 117 -4.20 10.48 -31.91
N SER A 118 -3.00 10.18 -32.38
CA SER A 118 -2.55 10.53 -33.73
C SER A 118 -1.71 9.42 -34.31
#